data_AF-W2RPM6-F1
#
_entry.id   AF-W2RPM6-F1
#
_cell.length_a   1.000
_cell.length_b   1.000
_cell.length_c   1.000
_cell.angle_alpha   90.00
_cell.angle_beta   90.00
_cell.angle_gamma   90.00
#
_symmetry.space_group_name_H-M   'P 1'
#
loop_
_entity.id
_entity.type
_entity.pdbx_description
1 polymer ?
#
loop_
_entity_poly.entity_id
_entity_poly.type
_entity_poly.pdbx_seq_one_letter_code
_entity_poly.pdbx_strand_id
1 'polypeptide(L)'
;MAPDPFDTQRLYKTYAVNSPNAAMEFQEMVEDFMEIVRNEEEWIATGNNIIHVDAFIVLVRGKEMWPLAKLVIPEFQETQAFDTETNTAVNYVLRAVFDKRPAIPIYDPKLLEEEKFVRRHLCHTVEYLATLGMGEDGLSKEEKQALGVLSKLIEKVIDPDKEVDDQQRQRTAGPSGGAQAGDDDEEEQQEA
;
A
#
# COMPACT_ATOMS: atom_id res chain seq x y z
N MET A 1 37.72 32.05 9.00
CA MET A 1 36.83 31.04 8.41
C MET A 1 36.07 30.42 9.56
N ALA A 2 34.74 30.43 9.50
CA ALA A 2 33.94 29.61 10.41
C ALA A 2 34.28 28.12 10.17
N PRO A 3 34.27 27.27 11.20
CA PRO A 3 34.40 25.84 10.99
C PRO A 3 33.28 25.33 10.09
N ASP A 4 33.58 24.30 9.29
CA ASP A 4 32.57 23.61 8.49
C ASP A 4 31.54 22.99 9.46
N PRO A 5 30.23 23.26 9.32
CA PRO A 5 29.19 22.72 10.20
C PRO A 5 29.10 21.19 10.18
N PHE A 6 29.67 20.52 9.18
CA PHE A 6 29.57 19.08 9.03
C PHE A 6 30.84 18.40 8.51
N ASP A 7 31.20 17.25 9.08
CA ASP A 7 32.26 16.38 8.54
C ASP A 7 31.74 15.57 7.34
N THR A 8 31.87 16.16 6.15
CA THR A 8 31.39 15.58 4.88
C THR A 8 32.00 14.23 4.54
N GLN A 9 33.15 13.85 5.13
CA GLN A 9 33.74 12.52 4.92
C GLN A 9 32.85 11.39 5.42
N ARG A 10 31.97 11.66 6.39
CA ARG A 10 31.02 10.67 6.92
C ARG A 10 30.03 10.18 5.85
N LEU A 11 29.67 11.02 4.88
CA LEU A 11 28.74 10.66 3.79
C LEU A 11 29.31 9.62 2.81
N TYR A 12 30.63 9.52 2.71
CA TYR A 12 31.31 8.63 1.77
C TYR A 12 31.77 7.32 2.41
N LYS A 13 31.44 7.09 3.69
CA LYS A 13 31.74 5.85 4.39
C LYS A 13 30.74 4.75 4.02
N THR A 14 31.19 3.50 4.13
CA THR A 14 30.31 2.34 4.03
C THR A 14 29.81 1.96 5.41
N TYR A 15 28.50 1.94 5.59
CA TYR A 15 27.86 1.58 6.86
C TYR A 15 27.34 0.15 6.80
N ALA A 16 27.94 -0.76 7.56
CA ALA A 16 27.40 -2.11 7.70
C ALA A 16 26.25 -2.11 8.72
N VAL A 17 25.08 -1.59 8.37
CA VAL A 17 23.94 -1.36 9.30
C VAL A 17 23.33 -2.63 9.89
N ASN A 18 23.82 -3.81 9.49
CA ASN A 18 23.56 -5.08 10.16
C ASN A 18 24.39 -5.26 11.47
N SER A 19 25.39 -4.41 11.70
CA SER A 19 26.18 -4.34 12.93
C SER A 19 25.66 -3.20 13.82
N PRO A 20 25.43 -3.43 15.14
CA PRO A 20 24.93 -2.40 16.05
C PRO A 20 25.77 -1.12 16.04
N ASN A 21 27.10 -1.22 16.06
CA ASN A 21 27.98 -0.05 16.11
C ASN A 21 27.86 0.79 14.83
N ALA A 22 27.86 0.14 13.66
CA ALA A 22 27.74 0.85 12.39
C ALA A 22 26.32 1.42 12.17
N ALA A 23 25.29 0.79 12.73
CA ALA A 23 23.94 1.35 12.74
C ALA A 23 23.86 2.63 13.59
N MET A 24 24.52 2.66 14.77
CA MET A 24 24.62 3.89 15.58
C MET A 24 25.40 4.98 14.86
N GLU A 25 26.56 4.67 14.28
CA GLU A 25 27.36 5.66 13.53
C GLU A 25 26.60 6.22 12.32
N PHE A 26 25.79 5.39 11.67
CA PHE A 26 24.90 5.82 10.59
C PHE A 26 23.79 6.73 11.11
N GLN A 27 23.13 6.35 12.20
CA GLN A 27 22.09 7.15 12.83
C GLN A 27 22.60 8.54 13.21
N GLU A 28 23.72 8.62 13.94
CA GLU A 28 24.33 9.90 14.34
C GLU A 28 24.65 10.76 13.10
N MET A 29 25.21 10.15 12.05
CA MET A 29 25.52 10.87 10.81
C MET A 29 24.27 11.43 10.14
N VAL A 30 23.20 10.64 10.08
CA VAL A 30 21.93 11.05 9.47
C VAL A 30 21.27 12.17 10.27
N GLU A 31 21.26 12.07 11.60
CA GLU A 31 20.69 13.09 12.49
C GLU A 31 21.45 14.41 12.32
N ASP A 32 22.78 14.37 12.44
CA ASP A 32 23.65 15.53 12.27
C ASP A 32 23.46 16.18 10.90
N PHE A 33 23.46 15.40 9.81
CA PHE A 33 23.34 15.95 8.46
C PHE A 33 21.96 16.56 8.22
N MET A 34 20.89 15.91 8.67
CA MET A 34 19.54 16.46 8.54
C MET A 34 19.34 17.71 9.40
N GLU A 35 20.04 17.86 10.52
CA GLU A 35 20.04 19.11 11.29
C GLU A 35 20.62 20.28 10.46
N ILE A 36 21.74 20.06 9.77
CA ILE A 36 22.31 21.05 8.84
C ILE A 36 21.35 21.34 7.69
N VAL A 37 20.72 20.32 7.10
CA VAL A 37 19.74 20.49 6.02
C VAL A 37 18.53 21.34 6.45
N ARG A 38 18.12 21.27 7.72
CA ARG A 38 16.99 22.06 8.24
C ARG A 38 17.38 23.49 8.62
N ASN A 39 18.57 23.67 9.17
CA ASN A 39 18.92 24.91 9.87
C ASN A 39 19.94 25.79 9.14
N GLU A 40 20.68 25.23 8.19
CA GLU A 40 21.82 25.89 7.53
C GLU A 40 21.67 25.92 6.00
N GLU A 41 20.52 26.36 5.50
CA GLU A 41 20.25 26.45 4.05
C GLU A 41 21.29 27.31 3.30
N GLU A 42 21.81 28.36 3.94
CA GLU A 42 22.86 29.22 3.36
C GLU A 42 24.17 28.46 3.11
N TRP A 43 24.54 27.53 4.00
CA TRP A 43 25.73 26.70 3.82
C TRP A 43 25.56 25.76 2.62
N ILE A 44 24.37 25.19 2.44
CA ILE A 44 24.03 24.32 1.30
C ILE A 44 24.04 25.10 -0.02
N ALA A 45 23.47 26.31 -0.02
CA ALA A 45 23.44 27.19 -1.17
C ALA A 45 24.82 27.76 -1.56
N THR A 46 25.81 27.65 -0.67
CA THR A 46 27.15 28.17 -0.89
C THR A 46 28.05 27.15 -1.60
N GLY A 47 28.71 27.60 -2.67
CA GLY A 47 29.70 26.80 -3.38
C GLY A 47 29.10 25.55 -4.03
N ASN A 48 29.76 24.39 -3.83
CA ASN A 48 29.34 23.09 -4.36
C ASN A 48 28.73 22.18 -3.28
N ASN A 49 28.32 22.71 -2.14
CA ASN A 49 27.88 21.91 -0.98
C ASN A 49 26.61 21.09 -1.25
N ILE A 50 25.82 21.46 -2.26
CA ILE A 50 24.70 20.65 -2.77
C ILE A 50 25.13 19.22 -3.15
N ILE A 51 26.39 19.00 -3.56
CA ILE A 51 26.91 17.66 -3.87
C ILE A 51 26.88 16.72 -2.65
N HIS A 52 26.97 17.28 -1.44
CA HIS A 52 26.89 16.53 -0.21
C HIS A 52 25.45 16.11 0.08
N VAL A 53 24.47 16.93 -0.30
CA VAL A 53 23.05 16.56 -0.27
C VAL A 53 22.77 15.42 -1.25
N ASP A 54 23.33 15.48 -2.46
CA ASP A 54 23.22 14.38 -3.43
C ASP A 54 23.87 13.08 -2.92
N ALA A 55 25.06 13.18 -2.31
CA ALA A 55 25.75 12.03 -1.71
C ALA A 55 24.93 11.42 -0.57
N PHE A 56 24.35 12.26 0.29
CA PHE A 56 23.43 11.84 1.35
C PHE A 56 22.21 11.11 0.78
N ILE A 57 21.56 11.67 -0.26
CA ILE A 57 20.41 11.05 -0.94
C ILE A 57 20.77 9.65 -1.45
N VAL A 58 21.91 9.51 -2.15
CA VAL A 58 22.36 8.21 -2.65
C VAL A 58 22.55 7.21 -1.52
N LEU A 59 23.15 7.65 -0.42
CA LEU A 59 23.40 6.82 0.75
C LEU A 59 22.09 6.33 1.40
N VAL A 60 21.17 7.24 1.73
CA VAL A 60 19.92 6.88 2.44
C VAL A 60 18.92 6.12 1.57
N ARG A 61 18.96 6.30 0.24
CA ARG A 61 18.15 5.52 -0.71
C ARG A 61 18.63 4.09 -0.90
N GLY A 62 19.84 3.77 -0.44
CA GLY A 62 20.39 2.43 -0.48
C GLY A 62 19.44 1.40 0.15
N LYS A 63 19.27 0.24 -0.48
CA LYS A 63 18.33 -0.81 -0.04
C LYS A 63 18.57 -1.24 1.41
N GLU A 64 19.83 -1.29 1.82
CA GLU A 64 20.24 -1.68 3.18
C GLU A 64 20.04 -0.56 4.19
N MET A 65 20.24 0.70 3.78
CA MET A 65 20.20 1.87 4.66
C MET A 65 18.77 2.38 4.90
N TRP A 66 17.92 2.28 3.88
CA TRP A 66 16.57 2.84 3.89
C TRP A 66 15.72 2.45 5.11
N PRO A 67 15.67 1.17 5.55
CA PRO A 67 14.88 0.78 6.72
C PRO A 67 15.26 1.56 7.98
N LEU A 68 16.55 1.82 8.19
CA LEU A 68 17.04 2.60 9.33
C LEU A 68 16.82 4.10 9.10
N ALA A 69 17.15 4.61 7.92
CA ALA A 69 16.96 6.02 7.58
C ALA A 69 15.49 6.48 7.75
N LYS A 70 14.51 5.65 7.36
CA LYS A 70 13.08 5.93 7.55
C LYS A 70 12.67 6.04 9.03
N LEU A 71 13.37 5.36 9.93
CA LEU A 71 13.10 5.43 11.37
C LEU A 71 13.75 6.65 12.01
N VAL A 72 14.93 7.03 11.53
CA VAL A 72 15.72 8.14 12.07
C VAL A 72 15.24 9.50 11.58
N ILE A 73 14.80 9.60 10.31
CA ILE A 73 14.35 10.84 9.69
C ILE A 73 12.81 10.89 9.73
N PRO A 74 12.19 11.69 10.62
CA PRO A 74 10.74 11.71 10.75
C PRO A 74 10.02 12.07 9.45
N GLU A 75 10.60 12.99 8.67
CA GLU A 75 10.01 13.47 7.41
C GLU A 75 9.90 12.36 6.34
N PHE A 76 10.63 11.24 6.47
CA PHE A 76 10.51 10.10 5.55
C PHE A 76 9.27 9.24 5.83
N GLN A 77 8.63 9.45 6.98
CA GLN A 77 7.35 8.81 7.32
C GLN A 77 6.16 9.60 6.80
N GLU A 78 6.38 10.85 6.39
CA GLU A 78 5.34 11.67 5.76
C GLU A 78 4.96 11.12 4.40
N THR A 79 3.68 11.28 4.05
CA THR A 79 3.17 10.79 2.76
C THR A 79 3.77 11.56 1.60
N GLN A 80 3.68 11.00 0.40
CA GLN A 80 4.05 11.65 -0.85
C GLN A 80 3.34 13.00 -1.10
N ALA A 81 2.21 13.29 -0.43
CA ALA A 81 1.52 14.59 -0.48
C ALA A 81 2.21 15.67 0.36
N PHE A 82 3.10 15.29 1.28
CA PHE A 82 3.88 16.24 2.07
C PHE A 82 5.03 16.75 1.20
N ASP A 83 4.71 17.73 0.36
CA ASP A 83 5.65 18.59 -0.36
C ASP A 83 5.14 20.01 -0.17
N THR A 84 5.90 20.84 0.53
CA THR A 84 5.55 22.26 0.66
C THR A 84 6.04 22.99 -0.60
N GLU A 85 5.25 23.93 -1.14
CA GLU A 85 5.60 24.65 -2.38
C GLU A 85 6.93 25.44 -2.28
N THR A 86 7.52 25.52 -1.09
CA THR A 86 8.82 26.12 -0.81
C THR A 86 9.97 25.26 -1.36
N ASN A 87 10.92 25.87 -2.08
CA ASN A 87 12.09 25.15 -2.60
C ASN A 87 13.22 25.06 -1.55
N THR A 88 13.00 24.31 -0.48
CA THR A 88 13.98 24.09 0.61
C THR A 88 14.90 22.90 0.34
N ALA A 89 16.05 22.86 1.03
CA ALA A 89 16.95 21.71 0.95
C ALA A 89 16.30 20.42 1.50
N VAL A 90 15.45 20.55 2.53
CA VAL A 90 14.63 19.44 3.04
C VAL A 90 13.71 18.90 1.95
N ASN A 91 12.97 19.77 1.25
CA ASN A 91 12.08 19.32 0.17
C ASN A 91 12.84 18.71 -1.01
N TYR A 92 14.06 19.17 -1.29
CA TYR A 92 14.93 18.52 -2.28
C TYR A 92 15.22 17.06 -1.90
N VAL A 93 15.60 16.79 -0.65
CA VAL A 93 15.80 15.43 -0.13
C VAL A 93 14.50 14.62 -0.21
N LEU A 94 13.36 15.17 0.24
CA LEU A 94 12.06 14.49 0.25
C LEU A 94 11.54 14.11 -1.14
N ARG A 95 11.73 15.01 -2.13
CA ARG A 95 11.42 14.73 -3.54
C ARG A 95 12.31 13.63 -4.11
N ALA A 96 13.59 13.61 -3.73
CA ALA A 96 14.51 12.58 -4.19
C ALA A 96 14.16 11.18 -3.65
N VAL A 97 13.56 11.07 -2.46
CA VAL A 97 13.10 9.80 -1.88
C VAL A 97 11.60 9.53 -2.07
N PHE A 98 10.94 10.25 -2.99
CA PHE A 98 9.50 10.18 -3.19
C PHE A 98 8.95 8.75 -3.34
N ASP A 99 9.61 7.92 -4.14
CA ASP A 99 9.21 6.52 -4.40
C ASP A 99 9.29 5.60 -3.17
N LYS A 100 10.03 6.02 -2.15
CA LYS A 100 10.25 5.27 -0.92
C LYS A 100 9.34 5.70 0.23
N ARG A 101 8.80 6.93 0.17
CA ARG A 101 7.87 7.47 1.16
C ARG A 101 6.51 6.77 1.08
N PRO A 102 5.75 6.73 2.19
CA PRO A 102 4.37 6.21 2.16
C PRO A 102 3.56 6.87 1.05
N ALA A 103 2.89 6.04 0.24
CA ALA A 103 1.95 6.53 -0.74
C ALA A 103 0.84 7.33 -0.04
N ILE A 104 0.29 8.32 -0.74
CA ILE A 104 -0.93 8.99 -0.28
C ILE A 104 -1.99 7.90 -0.14
N PRO A 105 -2.57 7.69 1.05
CA PRO A 105 -3.73 6.82 1.16
C PRO A 105 -4.81 7.45 0.28
N ILE A 106 -5.19 6.78 -0.81
CA ILE A 106 -6.38 7.15 -1.59
C ILE A 106 -7.58 6.76 -0.72
N TYR A 107 -7.85 7.56 0.30
CA TYR A 107 -9.05 7.47 1.14
C TYR A 107 -9.85 8.75 0.95
N ASP A 108 -10.37 8.93 -0.26
CA ASP A 108 -11.54 9.77 -0.46
C ASP A 108 -12.77 8.84 -0.38
N PRO A 109 -13.64 8.97 0.64
CA PRO A 109 -14.90 8.23 0.72
C PRO A 109 -15.74 8.35 -0.56
N LYS A 110 -15.64 9.47 -1.28
CA LYS A 110 -16.32 9.66 -2.56
C LYS A 110 -15.72 8.83 -3.67
N LEU A 111 -14.39 8.68 -3.72
CA LEU A 111 -13.73 7.77 -4.67
C LEU A 111 -14.04 6.30 -4.33
N LEU A 112 -14.21 5.95 -3.05
CA LEU A 112 -14.66 4.61 -2.65
C LEU A 112 -16.11 4.34 -3.08
N GLU A 113 -16.99 5.33 -2.99
CA GLU A 113 -18.36 5.24 -3.54
C GLU A 113 -18.37 5.21 -5.07
N GLU A 114 -17.54 6.01 -5.74
CA GLU A 114 -17.37 6.00 -7.19
C GLU A 114 -16.78 4.68 -7.68
N GLU A 115 -15.78 4.14 -6.99
CA GLU A 115 -15.20 2.83 -7.29
C GLU A 115 -16.24 1.72 -7.11
N LYS A 116 -17.01 1.74 -6.00
CA LYS A 116 -18.15 0.81 -5.80
C LYS A 116 -19.22 0.98 -6.87
N PHE A 117 -19.50 2.21 -7.30
CA PHE A 117 -20.45 2.52 -8.35
C PHE A 117 -19.98 1.99 -9.71
N VAL A 118 -18.73 2.28 -10.10
CA VAL A 118 -18.10 1.80 -11.33
C VAL A 118 -18.02 0.28 -11.34
N ARG A 119 -17.64 -0.35 -10.22
CA ARG A 119 -17.63 -1.81 -10.06
C ARG A 119 -19.03 -2.40 -10.25
N ARG A 120 -20.06 -1.83 -9.60
CA ARG A 120 -21.46 -2.26 -9.77
C ARG A 120 -21.93 -2.10 -11.22
N HIS A 121 -21.56 -0.98 -11.85
CA HIS A 121 -21.94 -0.70 -13.24
C HIS A 121 -21.25 -1.66 -14.22
N LEU A 122 -19.99 -2.02 -13.96
CA LEU A 122 -19.26 -3.02 -14.74
C LEU A 122 -19.90 -4.40 -14.60
N CYS A 123 -20.25 -4.83 -13.39
CA CYS A 123 -20.97 -6.10 -13.18
C CYS A 123 -22.29 -6.14 -13.94
N HIS A 124 -23.13 -5.11 -13.82
CA HIS A 124 -24.40 -5.03 -14.56
C HIS A 124 -24.18 -4.98 -16.08
N THR A 125 -23.13 -4.32 -16.56
CA THR A 125 -22.81 -4.27 -18.00
C THR A 125 -22.39 -5.64 -18.52
N VAL A 126 -21.59 -6.38 -17.76
CA VAL A 126 -21.18 -7.73 -18.14
C VAL A 126 -22.38 -8.69 -18.09
N GLU A 127 -23.22 -8.62 -17.06
CA GLU A 127 -24.47 -9.39 -16.99
C GLU A 127 -25.39 -9.06 -18.19
N TYR A 128 -25.54 -7.78 -18.52
CA TYR A 128 -26.31 -7.35 -19.68
C TYR A 128 -25.72 -7.90 -20.98
N LEU A 129 -24.41 -7.82 -21.18
CA LEU A 129 -23.77 -8.34 -22.39
C LEU A 129 -23.85 -9.87 -22.48
N ALA A 130 -23.72 -10.57 -21.36
CA ALA A 130 -23.78 -12.02 -21.31
C ALA A 130 -25.22 -12.56 -21.47
N THR A 131 -26.22 -11.80 -21.03
CA THR A 131 -27.64 -12.13 -21.19
C THR A 131 -28.29 -11.45 -22.40
N LEU A 132 -27.55 -10.61 -23.13
CA LEU A 132 -28.07 -9.66 -24.12
C LEU A 132 -29.28 -8.84 -23.62
N GLY A 133 -29.33 -8.58 -22.31
CA GLY A 133 -30.43 -7.86 -21.66
C GLY A 133 -31.70 -8.68 -21.41
N MET A 134 -31.68 -10.00 -21.67
CA MET A 134 -32.83 -10.89 -21.39
C MET A 134 -32.85 -11.41 -19.94
N GLY A 135 -31.83 -11.08 -19.15
CA GLY A 135 -31.65 -11.61 -17.80
C GLY A 135 -31.29 -13.10 -17.79
N GLU A 136 -31.02 -13.64 -16.60
CA GLU A 136 -30.61 -15.05 -16.45
C GLU A 136 -31.70 -16.04 -16.86
N ASP A 137 -32.97 -15.63 -16.83
CA ASP A 137 -34.09 -16.49 -17.18
C ASP A 137 -34.20 -16.78 -18.68
N GLY A 138 -33.60 -15.92 -19.52
CA GLY A 138 -33.52 -16.11 -20.96
C GLY A 138 -32.38 -17.03 -21.43
N LEU A 139 -31.52 -17.47 -20.50
CA LEU A 139 -30.34 -18.30 -20.80
C LEU A 139 -30.64 -19.80 -20.67
N SER A 140 -30.01 -20.61 -21.52
CA SER A 140 -29.96 -22.07 -21.37
C SER A 140 -29.20 -22.47 -20.10
N LYS A 141 -29.33 -23.73 -19.66
CA LYS A 141 -28.61 -24.23 -18.46
C LYS A 141 -27.09 -24.09 -18.59
N GLU A 142 -26.53 -24.35 -19.78
CA GLU A 142 -25.10 -24.22 -20.03
C GLU A 142 -24.64 -22.75 -19.97
N GLU A 143 -25.44 -21.83 -20.51
CA GLU A 143 -25.15 -20.39 -20.47
C GLU A 143 -25.26 -19.81 -19.06
N LYS A 144 -26.23 -20.26 -18.26
CA LYS A 144 -26.33 -19.91 -16.82
C LYS A 144 -25.09 -20.37 -16.05
N GLN A 145 -24.59 -21.57 -16.35
CA GLN A 145 -23.38 -22.09 -15.73
C GLN A 145 -22.15 -21.26 -16.14
N ALA A 146 -22.04 -20.87 -17.42
CA ALA A 146 -20.97 -20.00 -17.90
C ALA A 146 -21.02 -18.60 -17.27
N LEU A 147 -22.22 -18.02 -17.15
CA LEU A 147 -22.43 -16.74 -16.46
C LEU A 147 -22.03 -16.82 -15.00
N GLY A 148 -22.42 -17.88 -14.27
CA GLY A 148 -22.02 -18.09 -12.88
C GLY A 148 -20.50 -18.24 -12.70
N VAL A 149 -19.78 -18.77 -13.68
CA VAL A 149 -18.30 -18.82 -13.69
C VAL A 149 -17.70 -17.45 -13.95
N LEU A 150 -18.25 -16.71 -14.93
CA LEU A 150 -17.82 -15.34 -15.26
C LEU A 150 -18.02 -14.39 -14.08
N SER A 151 -19.18 -14.43 -13.41
CA SER A 151 -19.45 -13.61 -12.22
C SER A 151 -18.45 -13.90 -11.09
N LYS A 152 -18.11 -15.17 -10.84
CA LYS A 152 -17.08 -15.56 -9.86
C LYS A 152 -15.68 -15.08 -10.25
N LEU A 153 -15.33 -15.13 -11.54
CA LEU A 153 -14.06 -14.61 -12.04
C LEU A 153 -13.97 -13.09 -11.89
N ILE A 154 -15.06 -12.39 -12.18
CA ILE A 154 -15.16 -10.94 -12.04
C ILE A 154 -15.06 -10.54 -10.57
N GLU A 155 -15.74 -11.24 -9.66
CA GLU A 155 -15.60 -11.04 -8.22
C GLU A 155 -14.15 -11.25 -7.74
N LYS A 156 -13.45 -12.28 -8.23
CA LYS A 156 -12.03 -12.54 -7.91
C LYS A 156 -11.08 -11.44 -8.41
N VAL A 157 -11.35 -10.86 -9.57
CA VAL A 157 -10.54 -9.77 -10.13
C VAL A 157 -10.84 -8.45 -9.42
N ILE A 158 -12.09 -8.24 -9.00
CA ILE A 158 -12.54 -7.03 -8.33
C ILE A 158 -12.13 -7.01 -6.85
N ASP A 159 -12.16 -8.13 -6.15
CA ASP A 159 -11.83 -8.23 -4.73
C ASP A 159 -11.02 -9.50 -4.42
N PRO A 160 -9.70 -9.50 -4.69
CA PRO A 160 -8.86 -10.68 -4.53
C PRO A 160 -8.71 -11.12 -3.06
N ASP A 161 -8.96 -10.22 -2.09
CA ASP A 161 -8.82 -10.49 -0.66
C ASP A 161 -10.07 -11.16 -0.04
N LYS A 162 -11.21 -11.13 -0.74
CA LYS A 162 -12.46 -11.75 -0.27
C LYS A 162 -12.37 -13.28 -0.14
N GLU A 163 -11.52 -13.93 -0.94
CA GLU A 163 -11.28 -15.39 -0.86
C GLU A 163 -10.51 -15.80 0.41
N VAL A 164 -9.69 -14.90 0.99
CA VAL A 164 -8.95 -15.18 2.23
C VAL A 164 -9.92 -15.29 3.40
N ASP A 165 -10.93 -14.43 3.44
CA ASP A 165 -11.94 -14.37 4.50
C ASP A 165 -12.95 -15.53 4.41
N ASP A 166 -13.35 -15.93 3.20
CA ASP A 166 -14.23 -17.09 2.99
C ASP A 166 -13.50 -18.43 3.24
N GLN A 167 -12.21 -18.55 2.90
CA GLN A 167 -11.41 -19.72 3.28
C GLN A 167 -11.14 -19.79 4.79
N GLN A 168 -11.02 -18.65 5.49
CA GLN A 168 -10.93 -18.63 6.95
C GLN A 168 -12.27 -18.99 7.63
N ARG A 169 -13.41 -18.55 7.09
CA ARG A 169 -14.75 -18.95 7.58
C ARG A 169 -15.05 -20.43 7.35
N GLN A 170 -14.64 -21.01 6.23
CA GLN A 170 -14.79 -22.45 5.99
C GLN A 170 -13.85 -23.32 6.83
N ARG A 171 -12.73 -22.78 7.33
CA ARG A 171 -11.82 -23.48 8.25
C ARG A 171 -12.29 -23.48 9.71
N THR A 172 -13.10 -22.51 10.13
CA THR A 172 -13.64 -22.45 11.50
C THR A 172 -14.98 -23.18 11.64
N ALA A 173 -15.70 -23.44 10.54
CA ALA A 173 -16.84 -24.33 10.50
C ALA A 173 -16.40 -25.80 10.36
N GLY A 174 -15.81 -26.36 11.42
CA GLY A 174 -15.61 -27.80 11.54
C GLY A 174 -16.94 -28.57 11.66
N PRO A 175 -16.97 -29.86 11.28
CA PRO A 175 -18.20 -30.63 11.14
C PRO A 175 -18.76 -31.04 12.50
N SER A 176 -19.91 -30.51 12.90
CA SER A 176 -20.76 -31.16 13.90
C SER A 176 -21.43 -32.36 13.23
N GLY A 177 -20.77 -33.51 13.30
CA GLY A 177 -21.34 -34.79 12.97
C GLY A 177 -22.43 -35.18 13.97
N GLY A 178 -23.62 -35.48 13.44
CA GLY A 178 -24.41 -36.67 13.76
C GLY A 178 -25.04 -36.78 15.15
N ALA A 179 -26.36 -36.62 15.20
CA ALA A 179 -27.22 -37.60 15.83
C ALA A 179 -28.51 -37.74 15.00
N GLN A 180 -28.77 -38.98 14.62
CA GLN A 180 -29.80 -39.47 13.71
C GLN A 180 -30.85 -40.23 14.55
N ALA A 181 -32.14 -39.99 14.30
CA ALA A 181 -33.30 -40.86 14.54
C ALA A 181 -34.51 -40.03 14.02
N GLY A 182 -35.19 -40.38 12.92
CA GLY A 182 -36.07 -41.56 12.78
C GLY A 182 -37.39 -41.24 13.47
N ASP A 183 -38.58 -41.25 12.87
CA ASP A 183 -39.13 -41.82 11.65
C ASP A 183 -40.42 -41.02 11.32
N ASP A 184 -40.82 -41.01 10.04
CA ASP A 184 -42.15 -41.29 9.46
C ASP A 184 -43.43 -40.69 10.14
N ASP A 185 -44.50 -40.28 9.47
CA ASP A 185 -44.99 -40.36 8.10
C ASP A 185 -46.28 -39.51 8.03
N GLU A 186 -46.64 -39.08 6.79
CA GLU A 186 -48.01 -38.94 6.24
C GLU A 186 -49.03 -38.01 6.96
N GLU A 187 -49.98 -37.31 6.34
CA GLU A 187 -50.47 -37.09 4.98
C GLU A 187 -51.45 -35.89 5.08
N GLU A 188 -51.76 -35.28 3.92
CA GLU A 188 -53.08 -34.76 3.49
C GLU A 188 -54.08 -34.12 4.50
N GLN A 189 -54.81 -33.05 4.23
CA GLN A 189 -55.33 -32.51 2.98
C GLN A 189 -55.95 -31.14 3.30
N GLN A 190 -56.09 -30.33 2.25
CA GLN A 190 -56.89 -29.11 2.22
C GLN A 190 -58.36 -29.42 2.51
N GLU A 191 -59.07 -28.55 3.25
CA GLU A 191 -60.45 -28.27 2.91
C GLU A 191 -60.85 -26.83 3.25
N ALA A 192 -61.76 -26.34 2.42
CA ALA A 192 -62.32 -25.00 2.37
C ALA A 192 -63.40 -24.75 3.41
#